data_AF-A0A9W8R0T7-F1
#
_entry.id   AF-A0A9W8R0T7-F1
#
_cell.length_a   1.000
_cell.length_b   1.000
_cell.length_c   1.000
_cell.angle_alpha   90.00
_cell.angle_beta   90.00
_cell.angle_gamma   90.00
#
_symmetry.space_group_name_H-M   'P 1'
#
loop_
_entity.id
_entity.type
_entity.pdbx_description
1 polymer ?
#
loop_
_entity_poly.entity_id
_entity_poly.type
_entity_poly.pdbx_seq_one_letter_code
_entity_poly.pdbx_strand_id
1 'polypeptide(L)'
;MFGILLPDELCTPWTSFKPSEIRVCEEKVIGPPNHTPRKVLPKDDTIAFLKLMHHGDKQCLKTELDTYNKIDKARLDSTTRVSRLHGLVRDDSGAILGLLLTYIDCKNLTLSCAVKPEMSTALCQKWAAQLRDIITQLHNAGVV
;
A
#
# COMPACT_ATOMS: atom_id res chain seq x y z
N MET A 1 10.37 5.08 17.33
CA MET A 1 10.20 3.61 17.53
C MET A 1 9.09 3.15 16.60
N PHE A 2 9.36 2.14 15.77
CA PHE A 2 8.39 1.56 14.84
C PHE A 2 7.66 0.41 15.52
N GLY A 3 6.50 0.01 14.98
CA GLY A 3 5.75 -1.11 15.50
C GLY A 3 4.50 -0.70 16.26
N ILE A 4 3.39 -1.38 15.96
CA ILE A 4 2.12 -1.26 16.66
C ILE A 4 1.63 -2.67 17.03
N LEU A 5 1.30 -2.87 18.31
CA LEU A 5 0.57 -4.05 18.76
C LEU A 5 -0.94 -3.84 18.58
N LEU A 6 -1.55 -4.74 17.80
CA LEU A 6 -2.99 -4.86 17.61
C LEU A 6 -3.46 -6.25 18.01
N PRO A 7 -4.75 -6.43 18.38
CA PRO A 7 -5.32 -7.76 18.61
C PRO A 7 -5.15 -8.66 17.39
N ASP A 8 -4.83 -9.93 17.62
CA ASP A 8 -4.57 -10.90 16.54
C ASP A 8 -5.75 -11.06 15.57
N GLU A 9 -6.99 -10.88 16.03
CA GLU A 9 -8.20 -10.93 15.21
C GLU A 9 -8.11 -9.98 14.00
N LEU A 10 -7.51 -8.80 14.16
CA LEU A 10 -7.33 -7.83 13.07
C LEU A 10 -6.20 -8.22 12.10
N CYS A 11 -5.28 -9.07 12.56
CA CYS A 11 -4.09 -9.48 11.84
C CYS A 11 -4.29 -10.82 11.11
N THR A 12 -5.10 -11.72 11.67
CA THR A 12 -5.31 -13.09 11.18
C THR A 12 -5.77 -13.21 9.72
N PRO A 13 -6.52 -12.26 9.13
CA PRO A 13 -6.87 -12.35 7.71
C PRO A 13 -5.67 -12.18 6.77
N TRP A 14 -4.53 -11.70 7.27
CA TRP A 14 -3.41 -11.25 6.45
C TRP A 14 -2.17 -12.13 6.62
N THR A 15 -1.56 -12.52 5.50
CA THR A 15 -0.24 -13.15 5.49
C THR A 15 0.76 -12.28 6.23
N SER A 16 1.60 -12.91 7.03
CA SER A 16 2.57 -12.21 7.86
C SER A 16 3.98 -12.64 7.55
N PHE A 17 4.85 -11.65 7.47
CA PHE A 17 6.25 -11.81 7.10
C PHE A 17 7.13 -11.25 8.21
N LYS A 18 8.22 -11.93 8.52
CA LYS A 18 9.28 -11.38 9.35
C LYS A 18 10.08 -10.34 8.57
N PRO A 19 10.71 -9.35 9.22
CA PRO A 19 11.61 -8.41 8.55
C PRO A 19 12.71 -9.10 7.74
N SER A 20 13.23 -10.22 8.24
CA SER A 20 14.25 -11.03 7.55
C SER A 20 13.76 -11.71 6.26
N GLU A 21 12.44 -11.80 6.06
CA GLU A 21 11.81 -12.37 4.86
C GLU A 21 11.53 -11.31 3.80
N ILE A 22 11.83 -10.04 4.08
CA ILE A 22 11.61 -8.91 3.18
C ILE A 22 12.96 -8.44 2.63
N ARG A 23 13.14 -8.56 1.31
CA ARG A 23 14.30 -8.04 0.61
C ARG A 23 14.01 -6.63 0.11
N VAL A 24 14.88 -5.69 0.43
CA VAL A 24 14.82 -4.34 -0.15
C VAL A 24 15.25 -4.43 -1.61
N CYS A 25 14.44 -3.90 -2.53
CA CYS A 25 14.89 -3.76 -3.92
C CYS A 25 15.99 -2.69 -3.97
N GLU A 26 17.14 -3.02 -4.53
CA GLU A 26 18.20 -2.03 -4.74
C GLU A 26 17.72 -0.94 -5.69
N GLU A 27 17.63 0.28 -5.19
CA GLU A 27 17.64 1.47 -6.02
C GLU A 27 19.11 1.86 -6.22
N LYS A 28 19.50 2.17 -7.46
CA LYS A 28 20.82 2.74 -7.73
C LYS A 28 20.89 4.14 -7.13
N VAL A 29 21.20 4.23 -5.83
CA VAL A 29 21.40 5.50 -5.14
C VAL A 29 22.91 5.75 -5.02
N ILE A 30 23.35 6.93 -5.43
CA ILE A 30 24.72 7.39 -5.16
C ILE A 30 24.74 7.92 -3.72
N GLY A 31 25.42 7.21 -2.82
CA GLY A 31 25.53 7.57 -1.40
C GLY A 31 24.83 6.61 -0.44
N PRO A 32 24.90 6.83 0.88
CA PRO A 32 24.18 6.01 1.86
C PRO A 32 22.66 6.04 1.59
N PRO A 33 21.95 4.93 1.84
CA PRO A 33 20.50 4.89 1.67
C PRO A 33 19.84 5.85 2.67
N ASN A 34 19.56 7.07 2.22
CA ASN A 34 18.95 8.13 3.03
C ASN A 34 17.42 8.04 3.08
N HIS A 35 16.83 6.98 2.50
CA HIS A 35 15.40 6.85 2.34
C HIS A 35 14.89 5.52 2.89
N THR A 36 13.75 5.57 3.57
CA THR A 36 13.00 4.37 3.94
C THR A 36 12.72 3.54 2.69
N PRO A 37 13.10 2.26 2.66
CA PRO A 37 12.85 1.40 1.51
C PRO A 37 11.36 1.31 1.25
N ARG A 38 10.94 1.69 0.04
CA ARG A 38 9.53 1.67 -0.36
C ARG A 38 9.21 0.48 -1.25
N LYS A 39 10.16 0.04 -2.09
CA LYS A 39 9.99 -1.12 -2.97
C LYS A 39 10.68 -2.33 -2.34
N VAL A 40 9.92 -3.39 -2.10
CA VAL A 40 10.41 -4.60 -1.45
C VAL A 40 9.91 -5.87 -2.14
N LEU A 41 10.61 -6.97 -1.89
CA LEU A 41 10.29 -8.32 -2.35
C LEU A 41 10.16 -9.22 -1.11
N PRO A 42 8.94 -9.60 -0.71
CA PRO A 42 8.72 -10.66 0.26
C PRO A 42 9.20 -12.01 -0.32
N LYS A 43 9.21 -13.04 0.54
CA LYS A 43 9.64 -14.41 0.18
C LYS A 43 8.87 -15.04 -0.98
N ASP A 44 7.69 -14.53 -1.32
CA ASP A 44 6.87 -14.96 -2.46
C ASP A 44 7.26 -14.29 -3.79
N ASP A 45 8.32 -13.48 -3.79
CA ASP A 45 8.84 -12.71 -4.93
C ASP A 45 7.84 -11.72 -5.57
N THR A 46 6.75 -11.39 -4.87
CA THR A 46 5.80 -10.38 -5.33
C THR A 46 6.31 -8.99 -4.99
N ILE A 47 6.48 -8.11 -5.99
CA ILE A 47 6.91 -6.73 -5.72
C ILE A 47 5.81 -6.00 -4.91
N ALA A 48 6.18 -5.48 -3.75
CA ALA A 48 5.28 -4.76 -2.85
C ALA A 48 5.82 -3.37 -2.50
N PHE A 49 4.89 -2.48 -2.15
CA PHE A 49 5.20 -1.21 -1.50
C PHE A 49 5.19 -1.40 0.02
N LEU A 50 6.30 -1.10 0.69
CA LEU A 50 6.39 -1.11 2.14
C LEU A 50 5.95 0.23 2.73
N LYS A 51 4.83 0.21 3.45
CA LYS A 51 4.37 1.34 4.28
C LYS A 51 4.73 1.07 5.74
N LEU A 52 5.76 1.73 6.26
CA LEU A 52 6.14 1.60 7.68
C LEU A 52 5.07 2.17 8.62
N MET A 53 4.94 1.55 9.78
CA MET A 53 4.01 1.92 10.84
C MET A 53 4.75 2.49 12.05
N HIS A 54 4.43 3.73 12.41
CA HIS A 54 4.98 4.38 13.60
C HIS A 54 4.06 4.15 14.80
N HIS A 55 4.60 4.23 16.00
CA HIS A 55 3.83 4.02 17.24
C HIS A 55 2.56 4.90 17.35
N GLY A 56 2.57 6.10 16.75
CA GLY A 56 1.41 7.00 16.72
C GLY A 56 0.27 6.57 15.80
N ASP A 57 0.50 5.62 14.89
CA ASP A 57 -0.43 5.28 13.82
C ASP A 57 -1.50 4.27 14.26
N LYS A 58 -1.63 3.94 15.55
CA LYS A 58 -2.46 2.83 16.03
C LYS A 58 -3.92 2.90 15.55
N GLN A 59 -4.56 4.05 15.67
CA GLN A 59 -5.94 4.22 15.24
C GLN A 59 -6.05 4.23 13.70
N CYS A 60 -5.11 4.88 13.02
CA CYS A 60 -5.04 4.91 11.56
C CYS A 60 -4.85 3.50 10.99
N LEU A 61 -3.98 2.69 11.57
CA LEU A 61 -3.72 1.31 11.17
C LEU A 61 -4.97 0.43 11.33
N LYS A 62 -5.71 0.58 12.44
CA LYS A 62 -6.99 -0.15 12.62
C LYS A 62 -7.98 0.18 11.50
N THR A 63 -8.18 1.47 11.21
CA THR A 63 -9.06 1.92 10.13
C THR A 63 -8.58 1.42 8.78
N GLU A 64 -7.27 1.47 8.52
CA GLU A 64 -6.68 1.03 7.25
C GLU A 64 -6.83 -0.48 7.04
N LEU A 65 -6.61 -1.31 8.08
CA LEU A 65 -6.86 -2.76 8.02
C LEU A 65 -8.33 -3.09 7.79
N ASP A 66 -9.26 -2.37 8.43
CA ASP A 66 -10.70 -2.54 8.20
C ASP A 66 -11.08 -2.19 6.76
N THR A 67 -10.55 -1.08 6.22
CA THR A 67 -10.78 -0.69 4.83
C THR A 67 -10.24 -1.75 3.85
N TYR A 68 -9.01 -2.24 4.05
CA TYR A 68 -8.48 -3.30 3.19
C TYR A 68 -9.26 -4.61 3.30
N ASN A 69 -9.76 -4.95 4.50
CA ASN A 69 -10.63 -6.12 4.70
C ASN A 69 -11.95 -5.97 3.93
N LYS A 70 -12.55 -4.78 3.91
CA LYS A 70 -13.75 -4.49 3.10
C LYS A 70 -13.44 -4.60 1.61
N ILE A 71 -12.31 -4.05 1.16
CA ILE A 71 -11.85 -4.11 -0.23
C ILE A 71 -11.61 -5.57 -0.69
N ASP A 72 -11.04 -6.41 0.17
CA ASP A 72 -10.82 -7.84 -0.11
C ASP A 72 -12.16 -8.60 -0.21
N LYS A 73 -13.04 -8.42 0.79
CA LYS A 73 -14.37 -9.04 0.83
C LYS A 73 -15.30 -8.59 -0.29
N ALA A 74 -15.14 -7.37 -0.79
CA ALA A 74 -15.90 -6.85 -1.91
C ALA A 74 -15.67 -7.64 -3.20
N ARG A 75 -14.58 -8.42 -3.30
CA ARG A 75 -14.21 -9.21 -4.50
C ARG A 75 -14.35 -8.39 -5.79
N LEU A 76 -13.91 -7.13 -5.72
CA LEU A 76 -13.92 -6.23 -6.87
C LEU A 76 -13.15 -6.89 -8.02
N ASP A 77 -13.58 -6.59 -9.24
CA ASP A 77 -12.96 -7.12 -10.44
C ASP A 77 -11.44 -6.90 -10.44
N SER A 78 -10.68 -7.85 -10.98
CA SER A 78 -9.21 -7.74 -10.99
C SER A 78 -8.70 -6.55 -11.82
N THR A 79 -9.54 -5.98 -12.70
CA THR A 79 -9.24 -4.77 -13.46
C THR A 79 -9.43 -3.49 -12.64
N THR A 80 -10.13 -3.54 -11.49
CA THR A 80 -10.29 -2.40 -10.59
C THR A 80 -8.94 -2.01 -10.00
N ARG A 81 -8.42 -0.86 -10.42
CA ARG A 81 -7.06 -0.37 -10.10
C ARG A 81 -6.97 0.26 -8.71
N VAL A 82 -7.26 -0.52 -7.68
CA VAL A 82 -7.11 -0.12 -6.27
C VAL A 82 -5.93 -0.84 -5.65
N SER A 83 -5.22 -0.14 -4.75
CA SER A 83 -4.17 -0.77 -3.94
C SER A 83 -4.79 -1.89 -3.10
N ARG A 84 -4.07 -3.02 -2.98
CA ARG A 84 -4.43 -4.15 -2.13
C ARG A 84 -3.39 -4.34 -1.05
N LEU A 85 -3.82 -4.90 0.08
CA LEU A 85 -2.93 -5.35 1.14
C LEU A 85 -2.53 -6.80 0.86
N HIS A 86 -1.24 -7.03 0.64
CA HIS A 86 -0.66 -8.35 0.39
C HIS A 86 -0.20 -9.04 1.68
N GLY A 87 0.10 -8.26 2.73
CA GLY A 87 0.47 -8.80 4.02
C GLY A 87 1.01 -7.78 5.01
N LEU A 88 1.37 -8.28 6.19
CA LEU A 88 1.91 -7.50 7.30
C LEU A 88 3.37 -7.87 7.53
N VAL A 89 4.20 -6.88 7.83
CA VAL A 89 5.55 -7.12 8.36
C VAL A 89 5.46 -7.07 9.88
N ARG A 90 5.74 -8.20 10.55
CA ARG A 90 5.64 -8.35 12.01
C ARG A 90 6.96 -8.81 12.61
N ASP A 91 7.34 -8.25 13.74
CA ASP A 91 8.48 -8.75 14.52
C ASP A 91 8.09 -9.94 15.41
N ASP A 92 9.08 -10.50 16.12
CA ASP A 92 8.87 -11.65 17.00
C ASP A 92 7.97 -11.34 18.22
N SER A 93 7.75 -10.06 18.53
CA SER A 93 6.78 -9.63 19.56
C SER A 93 5.34 -9.55 19.05
N GLY A 94 5.15 -9.72 17.73
CA GLY A 94 3.86 -9.56 17.06
C GLY A 94 3.54 -8.12 16.67
N ALA A 95 4.46 -7.17 16.90
CA ALA A 95 4.24 -5.78 16.54
C ALA A 95 4.28 -5.61 15.02
N ILE A 96 3.28 -4.91 14.47
CA ILE A 96 3.20 -4.61 13.04
C ILE A 96 4.14 -3.45 12.74
N LEU A 97 5.24 -3.75 12.05
CA LEU A 97 6.25 -2.79 11.62
C LEU A 97 5.88 -2.11 10.29
N GLY A 98 5.09 -2.78 9.45
CA GLY A 98 4.68 -2.24 8.16
C GLY A 98 3.58 -3.03 7.45
N LEU A 99 2.98 -2.39 6.45
CA LEU A 99 2.04 -2.99 5.50
C LEU A 99 2.74 -3.21 4.16
N LEU A 100 2.46 -4.36 3.52
CA LEU A 100 2.88 -4.66 2.16
C LEU A 100 1.71 -4.40 1.22
N LEU A 101 1.77 -3.29 0.49
CA LEU A 101 0.73 -2.85 -0.41
C LEU A 101 1.09 -3.11 -1.87
N THR A 102 0.11 -3.05 -2.77
CA THR A 102 0.37 -3.10 -4.21
C THR A 102 1.38 -2.02 -4.62
N TYR A 103 2.49 -2.45 -5.22
CA TYR A 103 3.48 -1.52 -5.75
C TYR A 103 2.98 -0.90 -7.05
N ILE A 104 2.93 0.42 -7.10
CA ILE A 104 2.59 1.20 -8.30
C ILE A 104 3.85 1.92 -8.76
N ASP A 105 4.39 1.53 -9.92
CA ASP A 105 5.54 2.21 -10.52
C ASP A 105 5.10 3.53 -11.16
N CYS A 106 5.17 4.60 -10.35
CA CYS A 106 4.94 5.95 -10.81
C CYS A 106 6.21 6.61 -11.39
N LYS A 107 7.32 5.89 -11.56
CA LYS A 107 8.62 6.44 -12.02
C LYS A 107 9.07 7.67 -11.22
N ASN A 108 8.81 7.67 -9.90
CA ASN A 108 9.04 8.79 -9.00
C ASN A 108 8.31 10.10 -9.37
N LEU A 109 7.25 10.02 -10.17
CA LEU A 109 6.38 11.15 -10.48
C LEU A 109 5.20 11.20 -9.50
N THR A 110 5.10 12.29 -8.75
CA THR A 110 3.90 12.59 -7.97
C THR A 110 2.81 13.17 -8.88
N LEU A 111 1.56 13.16 -8.39
CA LEU A 111 0.48 13.83 -9.11
C LEU A 111 0.76 15.33 -9.28
N SER A 112 1.37 16.00 -8.30
CA SER A 112 1.77 17.41 -8.41
C SER A 112 2.86 17.65 -9.45
N CYS A 113 3.78 16.70 -9.65
CA CYS A 113 4.76 16.75 -10.74
C CYS A 113 4.11 16.51 -12.11
N ALA A 114 3.05 15.70 -12.15
CA ALA A 114 2.39 15.35 -13.38
C ALA A 114 1.44 16.45 -13.87
N VAL A 115 0.65 17.05 -12.96
CA VAL A 115 -0.31 18.14 -13.23
C VAL A 115 0.43 19.46 -13.50
N LYS A 116 0.85 19.63 -14.75
CA LYS A 116 1.45 20.86 -15.28
C LYS A 116 0.45 21.66 -16.12
N PRO A 117 0.60 22.99 -16.25
CA PRO A 117 -0.25 23.81 -17.12
C PRO A 117 -0.30 23.31 -18.57
N GLU A 118 0.78 22.70 -19.07
CA GLU A 118 0.83 22.15 -20.42
C GLU A 118 0.26 20.72 -20.54
N MET A 119 -0.32 20.16 -19.47
CA MET A 119 -0.92 18.82 -19.55
C MET A 119 -2.08 18.82 -20.54
N SER A 120 -2.08 17.85 -21.45
CA SER A 120 -3.21 17.68 -22.37
C SER A 120 -4.52 17.48 -21.60
N THR A 121 -5.54 18.25 -21.95
CA THR A 121 -6.91 18.10 -21.42
C THR A 121 -7.42 16.66 -21.52
N ALA A 122 -7.04 15.94 -22.58
CA ALA A 122 -7.40 14.54 -22.79
C ALA A 122 -6.86 13.61 -21.69
N LEU A 123 -5.62 13.83 -21.23
CA LEU A 123 -5.02 13.04 -20.14
C LEU A 123 -5.72 13.29 -18.81
N CYS A 124 -5.99 14.56 -18.48
CA CYS A 124 -6.80 14.93 -17.30
C CYS A 124 -8.17 14.25 -17.31
N GLN A 125 -8.88 14.31 -18.45
CA GLN A 125 -10.19 13.69 -18.61
C GLN A 125 -10.14 12.18 -18.46
N LYS A 126 -9.10 11.53 -19.01
CA LYS A 126 -8.86 10.10 -18.85
C LYS A 126 -8.68 9.72 -17.38
N TRP A 127 -7.83 10.43 -16.64
CA TRP A 127 -7.61 10.15 -15.22
C TRP A 127 -8.86 10.39 -14.39
N ALA A 128 -9.59 11.48 -14.67
CA ALA A 128 -10.85 11.76 -13.99
C ALA A 128 -11.89 10.66 -14.25
N ALA A 129 -11.99 10.15 -15.47
CA ALA A 129 -12.88 9.03 -15.81
C ALA A 129 -12.47 7.74 -15.07
N GLN A 130 -11.17 7.43 -15.02
CA GLN A 130 -10.66 6.26 -14.30
C GLN A 130 -10.91 6.35 -12.79
N LEU A 131 -10.66 7.51 -12.17
CA LEU A 131 -10.94 7.72 -10.76
C LEU A 131 -12.43 7.59 -10.45
N ARG A 132 -13.29 8.17 -11.28
CA ARG A 132 -14.74 8.10 -11.11
C ARG A 132 -15.24 6.66 -11.17
N ASP A 133 -14.74 5.89 -12.14
CA ASP A 133 -15.09 4.47 -12.28
C ASP A 133 -14.65 3.67 -11.04
N ILE A 134 -13.40 3.81 -10.61
CA ILE A 134 -12.88 3.14 -9.41
C ILE A 134 -13.69 3.50 -8.15
N ILE A 135 -13.97 4.79 -7.94
CA ILE A 135 -14.75 5.26 -6.78
C ILE A 135 -16.18 4.71 -6.84
N THR A 136 -16.79 4.69 -8.03
CA THR A 136 -18.15 4.14 -8.21
C THR A 136 -18.17 2.66 -7.85
N GLN A 137 -17.18 1.88 -8.29
CA GLN A 137 -17.07 0.47 -7.94
C GLN A 137 -16.86 0.24 -6.44
N LEU A 138 -16.03 1.05 -5.78
CA LEU A 138 -15.82 1.00 -4.32
C LEU A 138 -17.11 1.32 -3.55
N HIS A 139 -17.79 2.40 -3.92
CA HIS A 139 -19.04 2.80 -3.27
C HIS A 139 -20.14 1.76 -3.47
N ASN A 140 -20.27 1.19 -4.67
CA ASN A 140 -21.23 0.12 -4.95
C ASN A 140 -20.97 -1.13 -4.09
N ALA A 141 -19.71 -1.35 -3.68
CA ALA A 141 -19.32 -2.42 -2.77
C ALA A 141 -19.38 -2.03 -1.28
N GLY A 142 -19.88 -0.84 -0.94
CA GLY A 142 -19.98 -0.37 0.44
C GLY A 142 -18.65 0.07 1.07
N VAL A 143 -17.63 0.36 0.26
CA VAL A 143 -16.34 0.91 0.70
C VAL A 143 -16.32 2.41 0.45
N VAL A 144 -16.15 3.21 1.51
CA VAL A 144 -16.15 4.70 1.50
C VAL A 144 -14.93 5.23 2.23
#